data_AF-A0A6J8DJS3-F1
#
_entry.id   AF-A0A6J8DJS3-F1
#
_cell.length_a   1.000
_cell.length_b   1.000
_cell.length_c   1.000
_cell.angle_alpha   90.00
_cell.angle_beta   90.00
_cell.angle_gamma   90.00
#
_symmetry.space_group_name_H-M   'P 1'
#
loop_
_entity.id
_entity.type
_entity.pdbx_description
1 polymer ?
#
loop_
_entity_poly.entity_id
_entity_poly.type
_entity_poly.pdbx_seq_one_letter_code
_entity_poly.pdbx_strand_id
1 'polypeptide(L)'
;MGDFNENLLLANRNNLKNIILDNGMHQAITEPTLYCENSSSLLDPLIVNDIHILAYHEMSENILEANTRFHCPVSGILNLPKPKYTKFKRKVWDFEKGDYDRYCEELRQVDWETLLDTNLNNAVSIVTQKILDAANNYIPSKLIVVRTKDPPWMTSFIRRKICKRKRSHKKAKKYNTPESWENFKKIRNECYFEKQCKSLDSHVDSIKNWWKKLRNLAGLPSKSSDYPSILLNDTYLDDNKDKANAFNRYFCAQSSVDGSSTNILEINLDDVIHTLDNIIITQEEVYDQLLLLDVSKATGPDSISPRFLKYAARELSYPLALSFNKSLQLCIYPYDWKIAHVIPVFKSGSQEILSNYRPISLLSIIGSELISDEENEDIFKVVQSFILETGRFGS
;
A
#
# COMPACT_ATOMS: atom_id res chain seq x y z
N MET A 1 -4.44 26.07 -22.10
CA MET A 1 -4.86 27.08 -23.07
C MET A 1 -3.62 27.87 -23.43
N GLY A 2 -3.11 27.65 -24.64
CA GLY A 2 -2.05 28.44 -25.23
C GLY A 2 -2.63 29.06 -26.51
N ASP A 3 -2.21 30.28 -26.84
CA ASP A 3 -2.55 30.92 -28.09
C ASP A 3 -1.54 30.45 -29.15
N PHE A 4 -2.01 29.65 -30.11
CA PHE A 4 -1.16 29.06 -31.14
C PHE A 4 -1.00 29.96 -32.37
N ASN A 5 -1.83 31.01 -32.52
CA ASN A 5 -1.79 31.98 -33.62
C ASN A 5 -1.62 31.36 -35.05
N GLU A 6 -2.04 30.11 -35.26
CA GLU A 6 -2.00 29.42 -36.55
C GLU A 6 -3.41 29.06 -37.01
N ASN A 7 -3.78 29.48 -38.23
CA ASN A 7 -5.10 29.21 -38.81
C ASN A 7 -5.20 27.78 -39.36
N LEU A 8 -5.90 26.91 -38.63
CA LEU A 8 -6.06 25.48 -38.95
C LEU A 8 -6.97 25.17 -40.16
N LEU A 9 -7.63 26.18 -40.74
CA LEU A 9 -8.41 26.03 -41.98
C LEU A 9 -7.52 25.99 -43.23
N LEU A 10 -6.30 26.54 -43.19
CA LEU A 10 -5.43 26.61 -44.35
C LEU A 10 -4.80 25.24 -44.64
N ALA A 11 -4.95 24.77 -45.89
CA ALA A 11 -4.42 23.47 -46.33
C ALA A 11 -2.89 23.46 -46.55
N ASN A 12 -2.29 24.63 -46.79
CA ASN A 12 -0.88 24.74 -47.17
C ASN A 12 -0.02 25.21 -45.97
N ARG A 13 0.93 24.35 -45.55
CA ARG A 13 1.97 24.61 -44.52
C ARG A 13 1.44 24.95 -43.12
N ASN A 14 0.49 24.17 -42.60
CA ASN A 14 0.11 24.28 -41.20
C ASN A 14 0.88 23.24 -40.37
N ASN A 15 2.00 23.66 -39.78
CA ASN A 15 2.88 22.79 -38.98
C ASN A 15 2.12 22.20 -37.79
N LEU A 16 1.25 22.98 -37.15
CA LEU A 16 0.43 22.49 -36.05
C LEU A 16 -0.53 21.39 -36.50
N LYS A 17 -1.15 21.51 -37.67
CA LYS A 17 -2.03 20.47 -38.23
C LYS A 17 -1.29 19.15 -38.47
N ASN A 18 -0.06 19.23 -38.99
CA ASN A 18 0.78 18.04 -39.18
C ASN A 18 1.18 17.42 -37.83
N ILE A 19 1.58 18.23 -36.85
CA ILE A 19 1.90 17.74 -35.49
C ILE A 19 0.70 17.04 -34.85
N ILE A 20 -0.51 17.58 -35.00
CA ILE A 20 -1.74 16.97 -34.48
C ILE A 20 -1.93 15.59 -35.11
N LEU A 21 -1.82 15.47 -36.43
CA LEU A 21 -2.00 14.22 -37.16
C LEU A 21 -0.90 13.19 -36.85
N ASP A 22 0.36 13.61 -36.85
CA ASP A 22 1.52 12.75 -36.61
C ASP A 22 1.52 12.14 -35.20
N ASN A 23 0.88 12.80 -34.23
CA ASN A 23 0.74 12.33 -32.86
C ASN A 23 -0.62 11.65 -32.59
N GLY A 24 -1.41 11.37 -33.64
CA GLY A 24 -2.72 10.72 -33.51
C GLY A 24 -3.74 11.52 -32.71
N MET A 25 -3.59 12.84 -32.64
CA MET A 25 -4.52 13.73 -31.96
C MET A 25 -5.60 14.22 -32.94
N HIS A 26 -6.74 14.63 -32.39
CA HIS A 26 -7.90 15.10 -33.13
C HIS A 26 -8.22 16.54 -32.75
N GLN A 27 -8.40 17.40 -33.76
CA GLN A 27 -8.95 18.73 -33.59
C GLN A 27 -10.49 18.65 -33.68
N ALA A 28 -11.18 18.97 -32.59
CA ALA A 28 -12.63 18.79 -32.47
C ALA A 28 -13.46 19.92 -33.10
N ILE A 29 -12.93 21.16 -33.14
CA ILE A 29 -13.59 22.29 -33.81
C ILE A 29 -13.06 22.40 -35.25
N THR A 30 -13.95 22.31 -36.23
CA THR A 30 -13.63 22.42 -37.66
C THR A 30 -14.07 23.74 -38.27
N GLU A 31 -14.82 24.55 -37.52
CA GLU A 31 -15.36 25.84 -37.95
C GLU A 31 -14.45 27.02 -37.55
N PRO A 32 -14.50 28.16 -38.24
CA PRO A 32 -13.73 29.34 -37.85
C PRO A 32 -14.14 29.89 -36.48
N THR A 33 -13.17 30.17 -35.60
CA THR A 33 -13.41 30.76 -34.26
C THR A 33 -13.23 32.27 -34.23
N LEU A 34 -12.66 32.85 -35.29
CA LEU A 34 -12.54 34.28 -35.52
C LEU A 34 -13.13 34.64 -36.89
N TYR A 35 -14.06 35.59 -36.89
CA TYR A 35 -14.60 36.22 -38.10
C TYR A 35 -14.21 37.69 -38.17
N CYS A 36 -13.72 38.12 -39.33
CA CYS A 36 -13.49 39.51 -39.72
C CYS A 36 -14.35 39.79 -40.96
N GLU A 37 -14.54 41.07 -41.30
CA GLU A 37 -15.41 41.50 -42.43
C GLU A 37 -15.18 40.74 -43.75
N ASN A 38 -13.92 40.38 -44.06
CA ASN A 38 -13.54 39.72 -45.32
C ASN A 38 -12.80 38.38 -45.12
N SER A 39 -12.70 37.86 -43.90
CA SER A 39 -11.92 36.64 -43.63
C SER A 39 -12.39 35.89 -42.39
N SER A 40 -12.28 34.57 -42.41
CA SER A 40 -12.53 33.72 -41.24
C SER A 40 -11.30 32.84 -40.94
N SER A 41 -11.04 32.56 -39.67
CA SER A 41 -9.87 31.79 -39.23
C SER A 41 -10.20 30.92 -38.01
N LEU A 42 -9.67 29.70 -37.97
CA LEU A 42 -9.72 28.83 -36.80
C LEU A 42 -8.42 29.01 -36.00
N LEU A 43 -8.49 29.81 -34.93
CA LEU A 43 -7.33 30.16 -34.10
C LEU A 43 -7.39 29.56 -32.69
N ASP A 44 -8.57 29.12 -32.25
CA ASP A 44 -8.80 28.57 -30.91
C ASP A 44 -9.03 27.05 -30.99
N PRO A 45 -7.96 26.24 -31.12
CA PRO A 45 -8.11 24.81 -31.29
C PRO A 45 -8.58 24.09 -30.02
N LEU A 46 -9.35 23.01 -30.20
CA LEU A 46 -9.73 22.05 -29.17
C LEU A 46 -9.17 20.69 -29.57
N ILE A 47 -7.94 20.42 -29.16
CA ILE A 47 -7.19 19.21 -29.52
C ILE A 47 -7.34 18.17 -28.42
N VAL A 48 -7.73 16.95 -28.79
CA VAL A 48 -7.87 15.79 -27.90
C VAL A 48 -7.16 14.57 -28.48
N ASN A 49 -6.63 13.70 -27.64
CA ASN A 49 -6.00 12.44 -28.08
C ASN A 49 -7.03 11.34 -28.40
N ASP A 50 -8.25 11.46 -27.89
CA ASP A 50 -9.37 10.56 -28.19
C ASP A 50 -10.65 11.40 -28.25
N ILE A 51 -11.28 11.40 -29.43
CA ILE A 51 -12.51 12.17 -29.69
C ILE A 51 -13.67 11.67 -28.83
N HIS A 52 -13.69 10.40 -28.43
CA HIS A 52 -14.75 9.81 -27.61
C HIS A 52 -14.75 10.30 -26.16
N ILE A 53 -13.67 10.98 -25.72
CA ILE A 53 -13.62 11.64 -24.41
C ILE A 53 -14.50 12.91 -24.41
N LEU A 54 -14.79 13.52 -25.55
CA LEU A 54 -15.69 14.67 -25.63
C LEU A 54 -17.16 14.18 -25.59
N ALA A 55 -17.86 14.47 -24.50
CA ALA A 55 -19.31 14.31 -24.44
C ALA A 55 -20.05 15.38 -25.27
N TYR A 56 -19.43 16.54 -25.41
CA TYR A 56 -19.96 17.68 -26.13
C TYR A 56 -18.83 18.61 -26.54
N HIS A 57 -18.90 19.17 -27.74
CA HIS A 57 -18.07 20.29 -28.16
C HIS A 57 -18.87 21.19 -29.11
N GLU A 58 -18.78 22.49 -28.91
CA GLU A 58 -19.42 23.47 -29.79
C GLU A 58 -18.60 24.75 -29.87
N MET A 59 -18.79 25.46 -30.97
CA MET A 59 -18.50 26.87 -31.03
C MET A 59 -19.76 27.62 -30.58
N SER A 60 -19.65 28.46 -29.56
CA SER A 60 -20.78 29.23 -29.07
C SER A 60 -21.16 30.33 -30.06
N GLU A 61 -22.45 30.45 -30.36
CA GLU A 61 -23.02 31.55 -31.16
C GLU A 61 -22.99 32.90 -30.41
N ASN A 62 -22.60 32.92 -29.13
CA ASN A 62 -22.45 34.16 -28.37
C ASN A 62 -21.22 34.92 -28.87
N ILE A 63 -21.45 35.81 -29.83
CA ILE A 63 -20.44 36.67 -30.41
C ILE A 63 -19.97 37.68 -29.35
N LEU A 64 -18.65 37.68 -29.08
CA LEU A 64 -18.03 38.78 -28.35
C LEU A 64 -17.77 39.91 -29.36
N GLU A 65 -18.66 40.91 -29.38
CA GLU A 65 -18.51 42.07 -30.27
C GLU A 65 -17.31 42.92 -29.86
N ALA A 66 -16.33 43.03 -30.75
CA ALA A 66 -15.39 44.14 -30.81
C ALA A 66 -15.45 44.71 -32.23
N ASN A 67 -15.42 46.04 -32.37
CA ASN A 67 -15.83 46.85 -33.53
C ASN A 67 -15.35 46.45 -34.96
N THR A 68 -14.55 45.40 -35.14
CA THR A 68 -14.17 44.82 -36.46
C THR A 68 -13.82 43.31 -36.42
N ARG A 69 -13.94 42.63 -35.26
CA ARG A 69 -13.52 41.23 -35.05
C ARG A 69 -14.49 40.51 -34.14
N PHE A 70 -14.97 39.36 -34.59
CA PHE A 70 -15.92 38.53 -33.86
C PHE A 70 -15.24 37.23 -33.43
N HIS A 71 -14.99 37.09 -32.13
CA HIS A 71 -14.50 35.84 -31.55
C HIS A 71 -15.67 35.00 -31.04
N CYS A 72 -15.72 33.74 -31.47
CA CYS A 72 -16.69 32.76 -31.03
C CYS A 72 -16.06 31.85 -29.96
N PRO A 73 -16.57 31.86 -28.70
CA PRO A 73 -16.03 31.03 -27.64
C PRO A 73 -16.15 29.54 -27.95
N VAL A 74 -15.07 28.78 -27.81
CA VAL A 74 -15.08 27.32 -27.92
C VAL A 74 -15.39 26.69 -26.58
N SER A 75 -16.40 25.82 -26.53
CA SER A 75 -16.78 25.07 -25.34
C SER A 75 -16.68 23.57 -25.57
N GLY A 76 -16.18 22.84 -24.57
CA GLY A 76 -16.13 21.38 -24.59
C GLY A 76 -16.42 20.78 -23.21
N ILE A 77 -17.20 19.71 -23.18
CA ILE A 77 -17.47 18.91 -21.99
C ILE A 77 -16.77 17.57 -22.16
N LEU A 78 -15.80 17.29 -21.27
CA LEU A 78 -15.06 16.05 -21.25
C LEU A 78 -15.75 15.02 -20.35
N ASN A 79 -16.02 13.83 -20.89
CA ASN A 79 -16.47 12.66 -20.15
C ASN A 79 -15.27 11.86 -19.65
N LEU A 80 -14.59 12.41 -18.65
CA LEU A 80 -13.48 11.70 -18.02
C LEU A 80 -14.03 10.66 -17.02
N PRO A 81 -13.67 9.37 -17.14
CA PRO A 81 -14.01 8.39 -16.14
C PRO A 81 -13.43 8.84 -14.80
N LYS A 82 -14.29 9.07 -13.81
CA LYS A 82 -13.82 9.41 -12.46
C LYS A 82 -13.19 8.17 -11.84
N PRO A 83 -11.88 8.16 -11.52
CA PRO A 83 -11.28 7.01 -10.87
C PRO A 83 -12.03 6.73 -9.56
N LYS A 84 -12.56 5.51 -9.44
CA LYS A 84 -13.27 5.08 -8.23
C LYS A 84 -12.23 4.75 -7.17
N TYR A 85 -12.04 5.67 -6.24
CA TYR A 85 -11.16 5.41 -5.09
C TYR A 85 -11.77 4.38 -4.16
N THR A 86 -11.10 3.23 -4.05
CA THR A 86 -11.50 2.16 -3.15
C THR A 86 -11.18 2.56 -1.72
N LYS A 87 -12.21 2.52 -0.87
CA LYS A 87 -12.06 2.65 0.58
C LYS A 87 -12.14 1.25 1.13
N PHE A 88 -11.20 0.86 1.96
CA PHE A 88 -11.22 -0.44 2.61
C PHE A 88 -11.22 -0.27 4.13
N LYS A 89 -11.77 -1.27 4.81
CA LYS A 89 -11.73 -1.34 6.27
C LYS A 89 -10.49 -2.13 6.67
N ARG A 90 -9.77 -1.65 7.68
CA ARG A 90 -8.63 -2.34 8.29
C ARG A 90 -8.87 -2.43 9.79
N LYS A 91 -8.69 -3.61 10.37
CA LYS A 91 -8.62 -3.79 11.82
C LYS A 91 -7.28 -3.25 12.31
N VAL A 92 -7.32 -2.39 13.32
CA VAL A 92 -6.14 -1.85 13.99
C VAL A 92 -6.28 -2.06 15.48
N TRP A 93 -5.28 -2.70 16.06
CA TRP A 93 -5.18 -2.94 17.50
C TRP A 93 -4.84 -1.64 18.24
N ASP A 94 -5.46 -1.45 19.39
CA ASP A 94 -5.23 -0.32 20.31
C ASP A 94 -4.41 -0.84 21.50
N PHE A 95 -3.13 -1.11 21.23
CA PHE A 95 -2.20 -1.72 22.19
C PHE A 95 -2.06 -0.92 23.50
N GLU A 96 -2.29 0.39 23.47
CA GLU A 96 -2.22 1.23 24.68
C GLU A 96 -3.38 0.98 25.65
N LYS A 97 -4.42 0.27 25.23
CA LYS A 97 -5.61 -0.05 26.03
C LYS A 97 -5.78 -1.55 26.29
N GLY A 98 -4.77 -2.36 25.98
CA GLY A 98 -4.81 -3.80 26.24
C GLY A 98 -4.77 -4.11 27.72
N ASP A 99 -5.57 -5.08 28.17
CA ASP A 99 -5.45 -5.69 29.48
C ASP A 99 -4.42 -6.84 29.40
N TYR A 100 -3.15 -6.48 29.56
CA TYR A 100 -2.04 -7.42 29.40
C TYR A 100 -1.93 -8.43 30.54
N ASP A 101 -2.40 -8.08 31.73
CA ASP A 101 -2.40 -9.00 32.87
C ASP A 101 -3.32 -10.20 32.58
N ARG A 102 -4.54 -9.94 32.07
CA ARG A 102 -5.46 -11.02 31.67
C ARG A 102 -5.01 -11.76 30.41
N TYR A 103 -4.43 -11.05 29.46
CA TYR A 103 -3.83 -11.65 28.26
C TYR A 103 -2.74 -12.67 28.62
N CYS A 104 -1.81 -12.30 29.49
CA CYS A 104 -0.77 -13.20 29.96
C CYS A 104 -1.36 -14.32 30.84
N GLU A 105 -2.33 -14.01 31.71
CA GLU A 105 -2.96 -15.03 32.56
C GLU A 105 -3.69 -16.10 31.74
N GLU A 106 -4.43 -15.74 30.69
CA GLU A 106 -5.09 -16.71 29.81
C GLU A 106 -4.06 -17.63 29.15
N LEU A 107 -2.95 -17.09 28.63
CA LEU A 107 -1.88 -17.86 28.00
C LEU A 107 -1.11 -18.75 29.00
N ARG A 108 -0.98 -18.31 30.25
CA ARG A 108 -0.33 -19.06 31.33
C ARG A 108 -1.14 -20.29 31.75
N GLN A 109 -2.47 -20.20 31.72
CA GLN A 109 -3.38 -21.28 32.11
C GLN A 109 -3.53 -22.37 31.04
N VAL A 110 -2.97 -22.17 29.84
CA VAL A 110 -3.01 -23.15 28.77
C VAL A 110 -2.08 -24.32 29.10
N ASP A 111 -2.61 -25.54 29.07
CA ASP A 111 -1.81 -26.77 29.13
C ASP A 111 -1.12 -27.01 27.78
N TRP A 112 0.04 -26.37 27.60
CA TRP A 112 0.82 -26.42 26.37
C TRP A 112 1.37 -27.80 26.08
N GLU A 113 1.71 -28.60 27.09
CA GLU A 113 2.34 -29.90 26.89
C GLU A 113 1.35 -30.87 26.23
N THR A 114 0.13 -30.94 26.74
CA THR A 114 -0.94 -31.76 26.16
C THR A 114 -1.41 -31.21 24.80
N LEU A 115 -1.56 -29.89 24.66
CA LEU A 115 -2.08 -29.29 23.42
C LEU A 115 -1.10 -29.35 22.25
N LEU A 116 0.21 -29.33 22.53
CA LEU A 116 1.25 -29.40 21.50
C LEU A 116 1.69 -30.83 21.21
N ASP A 117 1.14 -31.84 21.90
CA ASP A 117 1.28 -33.25 21.57
C ASP A 117 0.44 -33.66 20.34
N THR A 118 0.74 -33.01 19.21
CA THR A 118 0.16 -33.30 17.90
C THR A 118 1.24 -33.13 16.83
N ASN A 119 0.91 -33.28 15.55
CA ASN A 119 1.90 -33.01 14.50
C ASN A 119 2.38 -31.55 14.55
N LEU A 120 3.61 -31.30 14.10
CA LEU A 120 4.26 -30.00 14.23
C LEU A 120 3.44 -28.84 13.63
N ASN A 121 2.85 -29.04 12.46
CA ASN A 121 2.05 -28.00 11.80
C ASN A 121 0.84 -27.63 12.65
N ASN A 122 0.10 -28.62 13.14
CA ASN A 122 -1.04 -28.40 14.02
C ASN A 122 -0.62 -27.73 15.33
N ALA A 123 0.51 -28.13 15.93
CA ALA A 123 1.01 -27.53 17.16
C ALA A 123 1.28 -26.02 16.96
N VAL A 124 1.95 -25.65 15.87
CA VAL A 124 2.20 -24.24 15.51
C VAL A 124 0.92 -23.47 15.23
N SER A 125 -0.04 -24.07 14.52
CA SER A 125 -1.35 -23.45 14.30
C SER A 125 -2.11 -23.23 15.61
N ILE A 126 -2.03 -24.16 16.57
CA ILE A 126 -2.64 -24.04 17.90
C ILE A 126 -2.01 -22.88 18.68
N VAL A 127 -0.68 -22.77 18.72
CA VAL A 127 0.02 -21.63 19.36
C VAL A 127 -0.47 -20.32 18.75
N THR A 128 -0.52 -20.23 17.43
CA THR A 128 -0.99 -19.04 16.71
C THR A 128 -2.41 -18.67 17.07
N GLN A 129 -3.32 -19.65 17.09
CA GLN A 129 -4.73 -19.43 17.45
C GLN A 129 -4.86 -18.95 18.89
N LYS A 130 -4.19 -19.59 19.86
CA LYS A 130 -4.25 -19.20 21.28
C LYS A 130 -3.77 -17.78 21.52
N ILE A 131 -2.68 -17.36 20.86
CA ILE A 131 -2.20 -15.97 20.92
C ILE A 131 -3.26 -15.01 20.39
N LEU A 132 -3.85 -15.31 19.22
CA LEU A 132 -4.83 -14.44 18.59
C LEU A 132 -6.15 -14.37 19.37
N ASP A 133 -6.61 -15.49 19.94
CA ASP A 133 -7.83 -15.56 20.74
C ASP A 133 -7.69 -14.75 22.03
N ALA A 134 -6.61 -14.94 22.78
CA ALA A 134 -6.32 -14.15 23.97
C ALA A 134 -6.18 -12.65 23.62
N ALA A 135 -5.52 -12.33 22.51
CA ALA A 135 -5.41 -10.94 22.04
C ALA A 135 -6.78 -10.35 21.66
N ASN A 136 -7.66 -11.11 21.03
CA ASN A 136 -9.02 -10.67 20.70
C ASN A 136 -9.87 -10.42 21.95
N ASN A 137 -9.68 -11.18 23.02
CA ASN A 137 -10.42 -11.07 24.26
C ASN A 137 -10.01 -9.83 25.08
N TYR A 138 -8.72 -9.52 25.11
CA TYR A 138 -8.19 -8.54 26.07
C TYR A 138 -7.52 -7.31 25.46
N ILE A 139 -7.25 -7.30 24.15
CA ILE A 139 -6.64 -6.17 23.47
C ILE A 139 -7.68 -5.52 22.54
N PRO A 140 -8.17 -4.31 22.86
CA PRO A 140 -9.16 -3.65 22.04
C PRO A 140 -8.67 -3.43 20.61
N SER A 141 -9.60 -3.54 19.66
CA SER A 141 -9.32 -3.21 18.26
C SER A 141 -10.44 -2.36 17.67
N LYS A 142 -10.10 -1.60 16.63
CA LYS A 142 -11.05 -0.75 15.90
C LYS A 142 -10.93 -0.97 14.41
N LEU A 143 -12.07 -1.01 13.74
CA LEU A 143 -12.13 -0.99 12.28
C LEU A 143 -12.01 0.45 11.80
N ILE A 144 -10.88 0.78 11.19
CA ILE A 144 -10.67 2.07 10.54
C ILE A 144 -10.96 1.98 9.05
N VAL A 145 -11.54 3.04 8.48
CA VAL A 145 -11.70 3.17 7.03
C VAL A 145 -10.47 3.86 6.48
N VAL A 146 -9.63 3.10 5.79
CA VAL A 146 -8.44 3.61 5.10
C VAL A 146 -8.87 4.27 3.80
N ARG A 147 -8.32 5.47 3.56
CA ARG A 147 -8.52 6.26 2.35
C ARG A 147 -7.15 6.66 1.84
N THR A 148 -6.69 6.01 0.78
CA THR A 148 -5.29 6.07 0.31
C THR A 148 -4.86 7.47 -0.15
N LYS A 149 -5.79 8.27 -0.70
CA LYS A 149 -5.53 9.64 -1.15
C LYS A 149 -5.90 10.73 -0.16
N ASP A 150 -6.38 10.38 1.03
CA ASP A 150 -6.68 11.41 2.02
C ASP A 150 -5.36 12.01 2.53
N PRO A 151 -5.24 13.35 2.60
CA PRO A 151 -4.01 13.94 3.08
C PRO A 151 -3.79 13.60 4.55
N PRO A 152 -2.55 13.59 5.07
CA PRO A 152 -2.24 13.12 6.42
C PRO A 152 -3.01 13.86 7.53
N TRP A 153 -3.30 15.15 7.33
CA TRP A 153 -4.08 15.95 8.28
C TRP A 153 -5.59 15.65 8.23
N MET A 154 -6.08 14.82 7.30
CA MET A 154 -7.51 14.49 7.18
C MET A 154 -7.96 13.49 8.25
N THR A 155 -8.12 13.98 9.48
CA THR A 155 -8.57 13.20 10.63
C THR A 155 -10.10 12.99 10.63
N SER A 156 -10.59 12.06 11.44
CA SER A 156 -12.03 11.89 11.69
C SER A 156 -12.67 13.18 12.23
N PHE A 157 -11.95 13.90 13.09
CA PHE A 157 -12.33 15.21 13.63
C PHE A 157 -12.52 16.25 12.51
N ILE A 158 -11.53 16.40 11.62
CA ILE A 158 -11.61 17.36 10.50
C ILE A 158 -12.75 17.00 9.55
N ARG A 159 -12.93 15.71 9.23
CA ARG A 159 -14.07 15.25 8.40
C ARG A 159 -15.41 15.60 9.03
N ARG A 160 -15.56 15.42 10.36
CA ARG A 160 -16.80 15.77 11.08
C ARG A 160 -17.11 17.26 10.97
N LYS A 161 -16.11 18.14 11.08
CA LYS A 161 -16.25 19.60 10.91
C LYS A 161 -16.64 19.96 9.47
N ILE A 162 -15.99 19.37 8.46
CA ILE A 162 -16.35 19.55 7.04
C ILE A 162 -17.80 19.12 6.79
N CYS A 163 -18.23 17.98 7.34
CA CYS A 163 -19.61 17.50 7.24
C CYS A 163 -20.59 18.46 7.94
N LYS A 164 -20.27 18.96 9.15
CA LYS A 164 -21.09 19.95 9.86
C LYS A 164 -21.27 21.23 9.03
N ARG A 165 -20.19 21.74 8.42
CA ARG A 165 -20.22 22.89 7.51
C ARG A 165 -21.10 22.64 6.29
N LYS A 166 -20.95 21.50 5.61
CA LYS A 166 -21.78 21.13 4.44
C LYS A 166 -23.26 21.03 4.80
N ARG A 167 -23.58 20.40 5.95
CA ARG A 167 -24.97 20.29 6.46
C ARG A 167 -25.56 21.67 6.76
N SER A 168 -24.80 22.54 7.42
CA SER A 168 -25.22 23.91 7.71
C SER A 168 -25.48 24.72 6.43
N HIS A 169 -24.58 24.62 5.44
CA HIS A 169 -24.78 25.26 4.13
C HIS A 169 -26.04 24.78 3.40
N LYS A 170 -26.31 23.46 3.43
CA LYS A 170 -27.53 22.88 2.85
C LYS A 170 -28.79 23.41 3.54
N LYS A 171 -28.76 23.56 4.87
CA LYS A 171 -29.85 24.19 5.63
C LYS A 171 -30.01 25.66 5.26
N ALA A 172 -28.93 26.44 5.20
CA ALA A 172 -28.97 27.85 4.83
C ALA A 172 -29.58 28.06 3.44
N LYS A 173 -29.19 27.26 2.44
CA LYS A 173 -29.81 27.28 1.11
C LYS A 173 -31.29 26.89 1.11
N LYS A 174 -31.70 25.95 1.96
CA LYS A 174 -33.09 25.47 2.03
C LYS A 174 -34.03 26.48 2.69
N TYR A 175 -33.63 27.03 3.83
CA TYR A 175 -34.48 27.93 4.61
C TYR A 175 -34.33 29.40 4.19
N ASN A 176 -33.18 29.77 3.65
CA ASN A 176 -32.84 31.12 3.18
C ASN A 176 -33.14 32.25 4.18
N THR A 177 -33.03 31.98 5.48
CA THR A 177 -33.23 32.98 6.54
C THR A 177 -31.89 33.58 6.99
N PRO A 178 -31.87 34.84 7.50
CA PRO A 178 -30.67 35.46 8.04
C PRO A 178 -29.98 34.60 9.12
N GLU A 179 -30.77 34.02 10.04
CA GLU A 179 -30.29 33.14 11.11
C GLU A 179 -29.57 31.88 10.58
N SER A 180 -30.13 31.27 9.52
CA SER A 180 -29.53 30.07 8.92
C SER A 180 -28.19 30.37 8.24
N TRP A 181 -28.05 31.56 7.65
CA TRP A 181 -26.81 32.04 7.05
C TRP A 181 -25.78 32.47 8.10
N GLU A 182 -26.20 33.10 9.20
CA GLU A 182 -25.38 33.44 10.37
C GLU A 182 -24.71 32.19 10.95
N ASN A 183 -25.51 31.15 11.21
CA ASN A 183 -25.02 29.87 11.73
C ASN A 183 -24.05 29.18 10.75
N PHE A 184 -24.30 29.27 9.44
CA PHE A 184 -23.36 28.78 8.43
C PHE A 184 -22.03 29.55 8.47
N LYS A 185 -22.06 30.89 8.53
CA LYS A 185 -20.85 31.73 8.61
C LYS A 185 -20.01 31.37 9.84
N LYS A 186 -20.64 31.21 11.01
CA LYS A 186 -19.98 30.79 12.25
C LYS A 186 -19.27 29.44 12.10
N ILE A 187 -20.00 28.40 11.64
CA ILE A 187 -19.43 27.05 11.44
C ILE A 187 -18.35 27.03 10.35
N ARG A 188 -18.48 27.87 9.30
CA ARG A 188 -17.47 28.00 8.25
C ARG A 188 -16.16 28.55 8.81
N ASN A 189 -16.23 29.61 9.62
CA ASN A 189 -15.06 30.25 10.21
C ASN A 189 -14.36 29.33 11.22
N GLU A 190 -15.12 28.63 12.08
CA GLU A 190 -14.59 27.59 12.98
C GLU A 190 -13.84 26.49 12.21
N CYS A 191 -14.41 26.03 11.09
CA CYS A 191 -13.80 25.00 10.26
C CYS A 191 -12.51 25.46 9.55
N TYR A 192 -12.37 26.76 9.28
CA TYR A 192 -11.21 27.34 8.59
C TYR A 192 -10.02 27.51 9.55
N PHE A 193 -10.27 28.05 10.73
CA PHE A 193 -9.26 28.26 11.79
C PHE A 193 -8.63 26.92 12.22
N GLU A 194 -9.45 25.91 12.50
CA GLU A 194 -8.95 24.59 12.92
C GLU A 194 -8.17 23.84 11.83
N LYS A 195 -8.46 24.11 10.55
CA LYS A 195 -7.72 23.52 9.42
C LYS A 195 -6.30 24.09 9.30
N GLN A 196 -6.10 25.36 9.64
CA GLN A 196 -4.78 25.99 9.63
C GLN A 196 -3.94 25.57 10.85
N CYS A 197 -4.49 25.58 12.06
CA CYS A 197 -3.69 25.26 13.27
C CYS A 197 -3.14 23.82 13.27
N LYS A 198 -3.93 22.81 12.86
CA LYS A 198 -3.46 21.41 12.80
C LYS A 198 -2.52 21.10 11.64
N SER A 199 -2.38 22.02 10.69
CA SER A 199 -1.36 21.92 9.64
C SER A 199 0.02 22.33 10.15
N LEU A 200 0.10 23.11 11.24
CA LEU A 200 1.35 23.64 11.79
C LEU A 200 1.73 23.05 13.16
N ASP A 201 0.78 22.57 13.97
CA ASP A 201 1.06 22.06 15.32
C ASP A 201 1.43 20.57 15.34
N SER A 202 2.67 20.24 15.00
CA SER A 202 3.24 18.99 15.50
C SER A 202 4.75 19.09 15.64
N HIS A 203 5.20 18.96 16.89
CA HIS A 203 6.60 18.72 17.26
C HIS A 203 7.24 17.69 16.31
N VAL A 204 8.50 17.94 15.95
CA VAL A 204 9.23 17.17 14.95
C VAL A 204 10.37 16.48 15.66
N ASP A 205 10.13 15.24 16.06
CA ASP A 205 11.08 14.48 16.87
C ASP A 205 12.26 13.91 16.03
N SER A 206 12.24 14.06 14.70
CA SER A 206 13.28 13.55 13.79
C SER A 206 13.29 14.22 12.41
N ILE A 207 14.48 14.40 11.83
CA ILE A 207 14.73 14.90 10.46
C ILE A 207 14.01 14.04 9.39
N LYS A 208 13.91 12.72 9.59
CA LYS A 208 13.19 11.82 8.66
C LYS A 208 11.68 12.13 8.65
N ASN A 209 11.13 12.43 9.82
CA ASN A 209 9.73 12.83 9.98
C ASN A 209 9.49 14.25 9.44
N TRP A 210 10.46 15.15 9.54
CA TRP A 210 10.41 16.48 8.91
C TRP A 210 10.25 16.38 7.39
N TRP A 211 11.14 15.65 6.71
CA TRP A 211 11.08 15.51 5.24
C TRP A 211 9.78 14.87 4.77
N LYS A 212 9.28 13.88 5.51
CA LYS A 212 7.97 13.27 5.23
C LYS A 212 6.83 14.28 5.37
N LYS A 213 6.82 15.10 6.44
CA LYS A 213 5.83 16.16 6.67
C LYS A 213 5.90 17.24 5.58
N LEU A 214 7.10 17.71 5.24
CA LEU A 214 7.32 18.77 4.25
C LEU A 214 6.83 18.36 2.86
N ARG A 215 7.10 17.11 2.42
CA ARG A 215 6.51 16.58 1.18
C ARG A 215 4.99 16.62 1.20
N ASN A 216 4.38 16.20 2.30
CA ASN A 216 2.94 16.19 2.45
C ASN A 216 2.34 17.60 2.44
N LEU A 217 2.98 18.57 3.11
CA LEU A 217 2.54 19.96 3.15
C LEU A 217 2.71 20.67 1.80
N ALA A 218 3.78 20.37 1.07
CA ALA A 218 4.02 20.91 -0.27
C ALA A 218 3.10 20.29 -1.35
N GLY A 219 2.17 19.40 -0.95
CA GLY A 219 1.27 18.73 -1.89
C GLY A 219 1.99 17.78 -2.85
N LEU A 220 3.26 17.47 -2.59
CA LEU A 220 4.00 16.51 -3.38
C LEU A 220 3.38 15.13 -3.15
N PRO A 221 3.13 14.36 -4.22
CA PRO A 221 2.56 13.03 -4.07
C PRO A 221 3.45 12.22 -3.13
N SER A 222 2.87 11.74 -2.03
CA SER A 222 3.46 10.61 -1.31
C SER A 222 3.66 9.49 -2.32
N LYS A 223 4.75 8.72 -2.23
CA LYS A 223 4.92 7.49 -3.03
C LYS A 223 3.61 6.72 -2.94
N SER A 224 2.89 6.60 -4.05
CA SER A 224 1.59 5.93 -4.07
C SER A 224 1.82 4.47 -3.67
N SER A 225 0.96 3.93 -2.81
CA SER A 225 0.91 2.48 -2.58
C SER A 225 0.24 1.75 -3.74
N ASP A 226 -0.35 2.49 -4.69
CA ASP A 226 -0.92 1.92 -5.91
C ASP A 226 0.20 1.63 -6.91
N TYR A 227 0.15 0.42 -7.46
CA TYR A 227 0.95 0.00 -8.59
C TYR A 227 0.31 0.54 -9.88
N PRO A 228 1.09 1.12 -10.80
CA PRO A 228 0.56 1.54 -12.08
C PRO A 228 0.08 0.33 -12.90
N SER A 229 -0.50 0.60 -14.05
CA SER A 229 -0.79 -0.42 -15.06
C SER A 229 0.53 -1.13 -15.41
N ILE A 230 0.50 -2.47 -15.42
CA ILE A 230 1.70 -3.26 -15.70
C ILE A 230 1.66 -3.69 -17.16
N LEU A 231 2.74 -3.42 -17.90
CA LEU A 231 2.88 -3.82 -19.29
C LEU A 231 3.37 -5.27 -19.34
N LEU A 232 2.56 -6.15 -19.93
CA LEU A 232 2.90 -7.56 -20.15
C LEU A 232 2.49 -7.95 -21.56
N ASN A 233 3.44 -8.39 -22.39
CA ASN A 233 3.21 -8.81 -23.79
C ASN A 233 2.37 -7.79 -24.59
N ASP A 234 2.78 -6.53 -24.56
CA ASP A 234 2.10 -5.39 -25.23
C ASP A 234 0.65 -5.12 -24.76
N THR A 235 0.24 -5.71 -23.63
CA THR A 235 -1.06 -5.44 -22.99
C THR A 235 -0.87 -4.85 -21.60
N TYR A 236 -1.73 -3.89 -21.26
CA TYR A 236 -1.75 -3.26 -19.94
C TYR A 236 -2.67 -3.99 -18.98
N LEU A 237 -2.13 -4.40 -17.84
CA LEU A 237 -2.88 -4.99 -16.73
C LEU A 237 -3.25 -3.90 -15.73
N ASP A 238 -4.55 -3.62 -15.59
CA ASP A 238 -5.08 -2.63 -14.66
C ASP A 238 -5.63 -3.23 -13.36
N ASP A 239 -6.16 -4.45 -13.43
CA ASP A 239 -6.75 -5.13 -12.28
C ASP A 239 -5.70 -5.58 -11.26
N ASN A 240 -6.00 -5.40 -9.97
CA ASN A 240 -5.06 -5.71 -8.90
C ASN A 240 -4.75 -7.20 -8.77
N LYS A 241 -5.72 -8.08 -9.06
CA LYS A 241 -5.51 -9.53 -9.01
C LYS A 241 -4.61 -9.97 -10.17
N ASP A 242 -4.84 -9.43 -11.36
CA ASP A 242 -4.02 -9.74 -12.53
C ASP A 242 -2.60 -9.24 -12.38
N LYS A 243 -2.42 -8.01 -11.86
CA LYS A 243 -1.10 -7.48 -11.47
C LYS A 243 -0.40 -8.39 -10.47
N ALA A 244 -1.08 -8.80 -9.40
CA ALA A 244 -0.51 -9.67 -8.38
C ALA A 244 -0.09 -11.03 -8.96
N ASN A 245 -0.92 -11.63 -9.81
CA ASN A 245 -0.60 -12.89 -10.50
C ASN A 245 0.60 -12.73 -11.44
N ALA A 246 0.70 -11.61 -12.17
CA ALA A 246 1.83 -11.33 -13.05
C ALA A 246 3.15 -11.20 -12.26
N PHE A 247 3.15 -10.45 -11.16
CA PHE A 247 4.30 -10.40 -10.25
C PHE A 247 4.66 -11.77 -9.69
N ASN A 248 3.68 -12.55 -9.24
CA ASN A 248 3.93 -13.88 -8.67
C ASN A 248 4.60 -14.80 -9.68
N ARG A 249 4.03 -14.93 -10.89
CA ARG A 249 4.63 -15.74 -11.97
C ARG A 249 6.04 -15.29 -12.31
N TYR A 250 6.25 -13.98 -12.43
CA TYR A 250 7.56 -13.41 -12.74
C TYR A 250 8.58 -13.76 -11.66
N PHE A 251 8.26 -13.55 -10.38
CA PHE A 251 9.18 -13.86 -9.28
C PHE A 251 9.44 -15.36 -9.16
N CYS A 252 8.42 -16.23 -9.29
CA CYS A 252 8.61 -17.68 -9.29
C CYS A 252 9.55 -18.14 -10.43
N ALA A 253 9.40 -17.57 -11.63
CA ALA A 253 10.25 -17.90 -12.77
C ALA A 253 11.72 -17.48 -12.53
N GLN A 254 11.96 -16.37 -11.81
CA GLN A 254 13.31 -15.96 -11.42
C GLN A 254 13.93 -16.82 -10.32
N SER A 255 13.10 -17.44 -9.48
CA SER A 255 13.52 -18.31 -8.38
C SER A 255 13.74 -19.77 -8.81
N SER A 256 13.38 -20.13 -10.03
CA SER A 256 13.55 -21.49 -10.56
C SER A 256 15.02 -21.71 -10.92
N VAL A 257 15.73 -22.50 -10.11
CA VAL A 257 17.09 -22.97 -10.44
C VAL A 257 16.95 -24.30 -11.17
N ASP A 258 17.47 -24.39 -12.40
CA ASP A 258 17.55 -25.67 -13.12
C ASP A 258 18.51 -26.62 -12.39
N GLY A 259 17.96 -27.50 -11.56
CA GLY A 259 18.70 -28.51 -10.80
C GLY A 259 19.34 -29.60 -11.66
N SER A 260 19.12 -29.58 -12.98
CA SER A 260 19.68 -30.54 -13.94
C SER A 260 21.20 -30.38 -14.15
N SER A 261 21.75 -29.20 -13.84
CA SER A 261 23.20 -28.93 -13.94
C SER A 261 23.92 -28.81 -12.61
N THR A 262 23.21 -28.87 -11.48
CA THR A 262 23.85 -28.90 -10.17
C THR A 262 24.27 -30.33 -9.87
N ASN A 263 25.55 -30.63 -10.02
CA ASN A 263 26.16 -31.70 -9.24
C ASN A 263 26.00 -31.30 -7.76
N ILE A 264 24.91 -31.75 -7.14
CA ILE A 264 24.85 -31.81 -5.69
C ILE A 264 26.09 -32.61 -5.32
N LEU A 265 27.04 -31.99 -4.62
CA LEU A 265 28.17 -32.72 -4.09
C LEU A 265 27.55 -33.86 -3.29
N GLU A 266 27.77 -35.11 -3.71
CA GLU A 266 27.48 -36.26 -2.86
C GLU A 266 28.38 -36.07 -1.65
N ILE A 267 27.82 -35.48 -0.60
CA ILE A 267 28.47 -35.38 0.69
C ILE A 267 28.55 -36.83 1.16
N ASN A 268 29.76 -37.39 1.10
CA ASN A 268 30.01 -38.69 1.66
C ASN A 268 29.81 -38.57 3.17
N LEU A 269 28.67 -39.05 3.67
CA LEU A 269 28.31 -38.97 5.08
C LEU A 269 29.33 -39.71 5.97
N ASP A 270 30.09 -40.64 5.38
CA ASP A 270 31.17 -41.37 6.04
C ASP A 270 32.39 -40.48 6.41
N ASP A 271 32.53 -39.31 5.77
CA ASP A 271 33.61 -38.33 6.02
C ASP A 271 33.16 -37.16 6.94
N VAL A 272 31.95 -37.21 7.49
CA VAL A 272 31.44 -36.17 8.41
C VAL A 272 32.03 -36.39 9.81
N ILE A 273 33.13 -35.69 10.10
CA ILE A 273 33.86 -35.79 11.38
C ILE A 273 33.14 -35.04 12.52
N HIS A 274 32.27 -34.10 12.17
CA HIS A 274 31.55 -33.25 13.13
C HIS A 274 30.07 -33.16 12.76
N THR A 275 29.23 -33.72 13.62
CA THR A 275 27.77 -33.60 13.59
C THR A 275 27.32 -32.67 14.70
N LEU A 276 26.35 -31.80 14.40
CA LEU A 276 25.69 -30.98 15.41
C LEU A 276 24.58 -31.82 16.05
N ASP A 277 24.97 -32.64 17.01
CA ASP A 277 24.07 -33.51 17.74
C ASP A 277 23.56 -32.83 19.02
N ASN A 278 22.29 -33.07 19.35
CA ASN A 278 21.64 -32.58 20.58
C ASN A 278 21.52 -31.05 20.71
N ILE A 279 21.17 -30.36 19.62
CA ILE A 279 20.71 -28.97 19.71
C ILE A 279 19.38 -28.95 20.49
N ILE A 280 19.39 -28.32 21.66
CA ILE A 280 18.19 -28.11 22.49
C ILE A 280 18.00 -26.61 22.62
N ILE A 281 16.86 -26.12 22.16
CA ILE A 281 16.42 -24.74 22.35
C ILE A 281 15.73 -24.66 23.71
N THR A 282 16.31 -23.90 24.62
CA THR A 282 15.80 -23.71 25.98
C THR A 282 14.70 -22.65 26.03
N GLN A 283 13.88 -22.70 27.08
CA GLN A 283 12.88 -21.67 27.34
C GLN A 283 13.53 -20.29 27.55
N GLU A 284 14.68 -20.23 28.21
CA GLU A 284 15.40 -18.97 28.50
C GLU A 284 15.85 -18.28 27.20
N GLU A 285 16.44 -19.04 26.27
CA GLU A 285 16.86 -18.51 24.96
C GLU A 285 15.68 -17.93 24.18
N VAL A 286 14.55 -18.64 24.14
CA VAL A 286 13.35 -18.14 23.46
C VAL A 286 12.81 -16.89 24.16
N TYR A 287 12.83 -16.86 25.50
CA TYR A 287 12.39 -15.69 26.27
C TYR A 287 13.22 -14.44 25.93
N ASP A 288 14.55 -14.56 25.93
CA ASP A 288 15.45 -13.45 25.61
C ASP A 288 15.23 -12.95 24.18
N GLN A 289 15.06 -13.86 23.22
CA GLN A 289 14.75 -13.53 21.83
C GLN A 289 13.41 -12.78 21.68
N LEU A 290 12.38 -13.20 22.43
CA LEU A 290 11.09 -12.51 22.43
C LEU A 290 11.20 -11.08 22.99
N LEU A 291 12.10 -10.84 23.96
CA LEU A 291 12.36 -9.51 24.50
C LEU A 291 13.14 -8.60 23.53
N LEU A 292 13.93 -9.17 22.62
CA LEU A 292 14.68 -8.42 21.62
C LEU A 292 13.84 -8.00 20.40
N LEU A 293 12.65 -8.57 20.23
CA LEU A 293 11.78 -8.28 19.08
C LEU A 293 11.54 -6.77 18.86
N ASP A 294 11.75 -6.34 17.62
CA ASP A 294 11.37 -5.01 17.13
C ASP A 294 9.84 -4.94 16.93
N VAL A 295 9.18 -4.25 17.85
CA VAL A 295 7.72 -4.04 17.85
C VAL A 295 7.20 -3.18 16.70
N SER A 296 8.09 -2.60 15.89
CA SER A 296 7.75 -1.80 14.71
C SER A 296 7.63 -2.63 13.42
N LYS A 297 8.10 -3.90 13.44
CA LYS A 297 8.02 -4.81 12.29
C LYS A 297 6.57 -5.12 11.89
N ALA A 298 6.38 -5.38 10.60
CA ALA A 298 5.08 -5.72 10.03
C ALA A 298 4.70 -7.16 10.36
N THR A 299 3.40 -7.44 10.43
CA THR A 299 2.86 -8.78 10.67
C THR A 299 2.88 -9.61 9.40
N GLY A 300 3.17 -10.91 9.54
CA GLY A 300 3.07 -11.90 8.48
C GLY A 300 1.63 -12.33 8.18
N PRO A 301 1.46 -13.41 7.40
CA PRO A 301 0.16 -14.04 7.12
C PRO A 301 -0.57 -14.56 8.36
N ASP A 302 0.19 -14.93 9.39
CA ASP A 302 -0.30 -15.35 10.71
C ASP A 302 -1.01 -14.24 11.51
N SER A 303 -0.90 -12.98 11.08
CA SER A 303 -1.47 -11.80 11.75
C SER A 303 -0.98 -11.58 13.19
N ILE A 304 0.10 -12.24 13.60
CA ILE A 304 0.70 -12.04 14.93
C ILE A 304 1.51 -10.75 14.90
N SER A 305 1.22 -9.85 15.84
CA SER A 305 2.01 -8.65 16.08
C SER A 305 3.23 -8.97 16.95
N PRO A 306 4.43 -8.40 16.69
CA PRO A 306 5.56 -8.59 17.60
C PRO A 306 5.27 -8.06 19.01
N ARG A 307 4.31 -7.14 19.14
CA ARG A 307 3.82 -6.69 20.45
C ARG A 307 3.15 -7.82 21.25
N PHE A 308 2.34 -8.67 20.62
CA PHE A 308 1.68 -9.79 21.31
C PHE A 308 2.72 -10.73 21.94
N LEU A 309 3.77 -11.01 21.18
CA LEU A 309 4.88 -11.86 21.59
C LEU A 309 5.68 -11.22 22.73
N LYS A 310 6.06 -9.95 22.57
CA LYS A 310 6.89 -9.24 23.56
C LYS A 310 6.18 -9.04 24.90
N TYR A 311 4.87 -8.79 24.90
CA TYR A 311 4.10 -8.63 26.15
C TYR A 311 3.90 -9.95 26.91
N ALA A 312 3.74 -11.08 26.20
CA ALA A 312 3.60 -12.41 26.80
C ALA A 312 4.87 -13.26 26.63
N ALA A 313 6.04 -12.62 26.64
CA ALA A 313 7.31 -13.30 26.35
C ALA A 313 7.56 -14.48 27.30
N ARG A 314 7.24 -14.30 28.59
CA ARG A 314 7.42 -15.33 29.63
C ARG A 314 6.47 -16.49 29.46
N GLU A 315 5.22 -16.22 29.12
CA GLU A 315 4.16 -17.23 28.96
C GLU A 315 4.32 -18.01 27.66
N LEU A 316 4.86 -17.37 26.62
CA LEU A 316 5.03 -17.97 25.29
C LEU A 316 6.38 -18.65 25.09
N SER A 317 7.39 -18.38 25.91
CA SER A 317 8.72 -18.96 25.72
C SER A 317 8.73 -20.48 25.81
N TYR A 318 7.97 -21.07 26.74
CA TYR A 318 7.86 -22.53 26.89
C TYR A 318 7.21 -23.22 25.68
N PRO A 319 5.97 -22.87 25.25
CA PRO A 319 5.33 -23.52 24.11
C PRO A 319 6.10 -23.33 22.79
N LEU A 320 6.78 -22.19 22.63
CA LEU A 320 7.62 -21.94 21.46
C LEU A 320 8.88 -22.81 21.49
N ALA A 321 9.56 -22.96 22.64
CA ALA A 321 10.68 -23.88 22.79
C ALA A 321 10.28 -25.33 22.48
N LEU A 322 9.11 -25.79 22.95
CA LEU A 322 8.58 -27.11 22.59
C LEU A 322 8.40 -27.25 21.07
N SER A 323 7.82 -26.24 20.43
CA SER A 323 7.58 -26.24 18.98
C SER A 323 8.88 -26.25 18.17
N PHE A 324 9.87 -25.46 18.58
CA PHE A 324 11.18 -25.41 17.92
C PHE A 324 11.95 -26.73 18.08
N ASN A 325 12.01 -27.28 19.30
CA ASN A 325 12.67 -28.56 19.52
C ASN A 325 12.00 -29.69 18.74
N LYS A 326 10.67 -29.71 18.67
CA LYS A 326 9.93 -30.68 17.84
C LYS A 326 10.25 -30.51 16.35
N SER A 327 10.40 -29.26 15.89
CA SER A 327 10.83 -28.96 14.51
C SER A 327 12.23 -29.49 14.21
N LEU A 328 13.18 -29.30 15.13
CA LEU A 328 14.55 -29.81 15.02
C LEU A 328 14.58 -31.35 15.03
N GLN A 329 13.92 -31.98 15.98
CA GLN A 329 13.86 -33.44 16.11
C GLN A 329 13.27 -34.11 14.87
N LEU A 330 12.24 -33.51 14.28
CA LEU A 330 11.61 -34.02 13.07
C LEU A 330 12.35 -33.62 11.79
N CYS A 331 13.31 -32.69 11.87
CA CYS A 331 13.93 -32.05 10.70
C CYS A 331 12.89 -31.43 9.74
N ILE A 332 11.79 -30.89 10.28
CA ILE A 332 10.70 -30.31 9.50
C ILE A 332 10.50 -28.87 9.94
N TYR A 333 10.51 -27.94 8.99
CA TYR A 333 10.08 -26.57 9.22
C TYR A 333 8.54 -26.44 9.09
N PRO A 334 7.84 -25.81 10.05
CA PRO A 334 6.38 -25.71 10.04
C PRO A 334 5.84 -25.01 8.78
N TYR A 335 4.75 -25.55 8.24
CA TYR A 335 4.13 -25.04 7.01
C TYR A 335 3.69 -23.58 7.15
N ASP A 336 3.00 -23.23 8.25
CA ASP A 336 2.50 -21.86 8.48
C ASP A 336 3.62 -20.82 8.53
N TRP A 337 4.81 -21.22 8.98
CA TRP A 337 5.98 -20.35 9.01
C TRP A 337 6.63 -20.17 7.64
N LYS A 338 6.39 -21.08 6.67
CA LYS A 338 6.86 -20.94 5.27
C LYS A 338 6.03 -19.94 4.47
N ILE A 339 4.80 -19.68 4.90
CA ILE A 339 3.87 -18.82 4.16
C ILE A 339 4.30 -17.36 4.33
N ALA A 340 4.42 -16.65 3.21
CA ALA A 340 4.77 -15.24 3.20
C ALA A 340 3.79 -14.39 2.39
N HIS A 341 3.60 -13.15 2.81
CA HIS A 341 3.08 -12.11 1.92
C HIS A 341 4.22 -11.55 1.07
N VAL A 342 4.19 -11.81 -0.24
CA VAL A 342 5.18 -11.27 -1.18
C VAL A 342 4.76 -9.88 -1.64
N ILE A 343 5.58 -8.88 -1.32
CA ILE A 343 5.34 -7.47 -1.67
C ILE A 343 6.35 -7.04 -2.74
N PRO A 344 5.89 -6.71 -3.97
CA PRO A 344 6.75 -6.12 -4.99
C PRO A 344 7.24 -4.73 -4.58
N VAL A 345 8.55 -4.54 -4.43
CA VAL A 345 9.14 -3.23 -4.13
C VAL A 345 9.87 -2.70 -5.35
N PHE A 346 9.43 -1.53 -5.82
CA PHE A 346 10.04 -0.84 -6.96
C PHE A 346 11.51 -0.48 -6.68
N LYS A 347 12.38 -0.83 -7.62
CA LYS A 347 13.82 -0.52 -7.60
C LYS A 347 14.10 0.80 -8.32
N SER A 348 14.00 0.81 -9.66
CA SER A 348 14.35 1.92 -10.56
C SER A 348 13.75 1.70 -11.96
N GLY A 349 13.80 2.70 -12.86
CA GLY A 349 13.29 2.58 -14.22
C GLY A 349 11.79 2.88 -14.37
N SER A 350 11.12 2.23 -15.33
CA SER A 350 9.66 2.34 -15.47
C SER A 350 8.95 1.47 -14.44
N GLN A 351 7.94 2.02 -13.77
CA GLN A 351 7.08 1.30 -12.83
C GLN A 351 6.10 0.34 -13.52
N GLU A 352 5.97 0.42 -14.84
CA GLU A 352 5.09 -0.46 -15.63
C GLU A 352 5.73 -1.82 -15.91
N ILE A 353 7.04 -1.96 -15.67
CA ILE A 353 7.83 -3.14 -16.04
C ILE A 353 8.09 -4.00 -14.79
N LEU A 354 7.73 -5.29 -14.87
CA LEU A 354 7.88 -6.26 -13.77
C LEU A 354 9.33 -6.41 -13.27
N SER A 355 10.32 -6.41 -14.17
CA SER A 355 11.74 -6.60 -13.84
C SER A 355 12.33 -5.49 -12.97
N ASN A 356 11.68 -4.33 -12.93
CA ASN A 356 12.07 -3.18 -12.14
C ASN A 356 11.62 -3.28 -10.67
N TYR A 357 11.09 -4.43 -10.25
CA TYR A 357 10.68 -4.71 -8.88
C TYR A 357 11.56 -5.81 -8.25
N ARG A 358 11.59 -5.86 -6.92
CA ARG A 358 12.09 -7.01 -6.14
C ARG A 358 10.96 -7.57 -5.28
N PRO A 359 10.89 -8.89 -5.08
CA PRO A 359 10.03 -9.45 -4.05
C PRO A 359 10.62 -9.14 -2.66
N ILE A 360 9.77 -8.73 -1.73
CA ILE A 360 10.04 -8.78 -0.29
C ILE A 360 9.02 -9.72 0.34
N SER A 361 9.50 -10.77 0.99
CA SER A 361 8.66 -11.75 1.69
C SER A 361 8.45 -11.32 3.14
N LEU A 362 7.21 -11.06 3.54
CA LEU A 362 6.83 -10.89 4.95
C LEU A 362 6.36 -12.24 5.50
N LEU A 363 7.19 -12.89 6.30
CA LEU A 363 6.94 -14.18 6.94
C LEU A 363 6.29 -14.01 8.33
N SER A 364 5.91 -15.13 8.95
CA SER A 364 5.58 -15.17 10.39
C SER A 364 6.75 -14.65 11.20
N ILE A 365 6.50 -13.77 12.17
CA ILE A 365 7.55 -13.22 13.05
C ILE A 365 8.18 -14.33 13.89
N ILE A 366 7.37 -15.29 14.34
CA ILE A 366 7.86 -16.45 15.10
C ILE A 366 8.81 -17.26 14.21
N GLY A 367 8.39 -17.56 12.98
CA GLY A 367 9.17 -18.35 12.05
C GLY A 367 10.41 -17.65 11.49
N SER A 368 10.37 -16.32 11.31
CA SER A 368 11.49 -15.58 10.72
C SER A 368 12.45 -15.06 11.78
N GLU A 369 11.99 -14.29 12.78
CA GLU A 369 12.90 -13.56 13.67
C GLU A 369 13.46 -14.43 14.78
N LEU A 370 12.66 -15.33 15.36
CA LEU A 370 13.15 -16.19 16.44
C LEU A 370 14.07 -17.30 15.93
N ILE A 371 14.12 -17.51 14.61
CA ILE A 371 14.97 -18.53 13.96
C ILE A 371 16.17 -17.91 13.24
N SER A 372 16.10 -16.63 12.85
CA SER A 372 17.10 -15.98 11.98
C SER A 372 18.03 -14.99 12.68
N ASP A 373 18.15 -15.01 14.01
CA ASP A 373 18.98 -14.01 14.70
C ASP A 373 20.45 -14.13 14.25
N GLU A 374 20.94 -13.09 13.57
CA GLU A 374 22.32 -12.95 13.11
C GLU A 374 23.28 -12.63 14.26
N GLU A 375 22.77 -12.15 15.40
CA GLU A 375 23.58 -11.74 16.56
C GLU A 375 23.87 -12.87 17.55
N ASN A 376 23.15 -14.00 17.49
CA ASN A 376 23.44 -15.20 18.29
C ASN A 376 24.17 -16.26 17.44
N GLU A 377 25.49 -16.35 17.62
CA GLU A 377 26.40 -16.96 16.66
C GLU A 377 26.31 -18.49 16.50
N ASP A 378 25.81 -19.25 17.48
CA ASP A 378 26.17 -20.68 17.51
C ASP A 378 25.03 -21.69 17.20
N ILE A 379 23.77 -21.41 17.54
CA ILE A 379 22.68 -22.42 17.39
C ILE A 379 21.71 -22.04 16.28
N PHE A 380 21.25 -20.78 16.25
CA PHE A 380 20.23 -20.35 15.28
C PHE A 380 20.78 -20.17 13.88
N LYS A 381 22.07 -19.82 13.72
CA LYS A 381 22.73 -19.81 12.39
C LYS A 381 22.76 -21.20 11.76
N VAL A 382 23.05 -22.24 12.55
CA VAL A 382 23.07 -23.65 12.11
C VAL A 382 21.67 -24.09 11.68
N VAL A 383 20.68 -23.82 12.53
CA VAL A 383 19.27 -24.13 12.27
C VAL A 383 18.76 -23.37 11.05
N GLN A 384 19.13 -22.10 10.89
CA GLN A 384 18.85 -21.30 9.72
C GLN A 384 19.51 -21.88 8.47
N SER A 385 20.79 -22.28 8.49
CA SER A 385 21.42 -22.94 7.35
C SER A 385 20.78 -24.28 6.99
N PHE A 386 20.39 -25.11 7.97
CA PHE A 386 19.68 -26.37 7.75
C PHE A 386 18.27 -26.17 7.16
N ILE A 387 17.54 -25.17 7.68
CA ILE A 387 16.20 -24.80 7.21
C ILE A 387 16.24 -24.12 5.83
N LEU A 388 17.26 -23.30 5.57
CA LEU A 388 17.43 -22.60 4.28
C LEU A 388 18.02 -23.51 3.20
N GLU A 389 18.78 -24.55 3.54
CA GLU A 389 19.26 -25.55 2.58
C GLU A 389 18.15 -26.51 2.14
N THR A 390 17.27 -26.91 3.05
CA THR A 390 16.09 -27.75 2.74
C THR A 390 14.87 -26.95 2.25
N GLY A 391 14.87 -25.64 2.47
CA GLY A 391 13.80 -24.72 2.12
C GLY A 391 14.27 -23.50 1.34
N ARG A 392 15.20 -23.69 0.38
CA ARG A 392 15.62 -22.61 -0.53
C ARG A 392 14.38 -21.98 -1.16
N PHE A 393 14.12 -20.73 -0.80
CA PHE A 393 12.95 -19.96 -1.21
C PHE A 393 12.70 -20.06 -2.72
N GLY A 394 11.65 -20.80 -3.09
CA GLY A 394 11.25 -20.98 -4.49
C GLY A 394 10.76 -22.40 -4.77
N SER A 395 9.56 -22.73 -4.28
CA SER A 395 8.75 -23.82 -4.82
C SER A 395 7.29 -23.40 -4.81
#